data_AF-A0AAV6NIM4-F1
#
_entry.id   AF-A0AAV6NIM4-F1
#
_cell.length_a   1.000
_cell.length_b   1.000
_cell.length_c   1.000
_cell.angle_alpha   90.00
_cell.angle_beta   90.00
_cell.angle_gamma   90.00
#
_symmetry.space_group_name_H-M   'P 1'
#
loop_
_entity.id
_entity.type
_entity.pdbx_description
1 polymer ?
#
loop_
_entity_poly.entity_id
_entity_poly.type
_entity_poly.pdbx_seq_one_letter_code
_entity_poly.pdbx_strand_id
1 'polypeptide(L)'
;MFLPLIPRSRYLLLALFFLCLPSIIPSSAVTFRPNSTARRWRVSDTLHGPHATARYVYFPGKPRWTRRMPMVLTYAFFKENWVSNLSLKDVKFVFRTAFSKWAHVIPVRFEETEDYGFADIKIGFYRGDHGDGQPFDGVLGVLAHSFSPEIGRLHLDAAETWAVDFEEEKSAVAVDLESVATHEIGHLLGLGHSSVRESVMYPSLKPREKKANLEVDDVEGVQALYGSNPNFRRAHYTYSYARLHALILTE
;
A
#
# COMPACT_ATOMS: atom_id res chain seq x y z
N MET A 1 -12.91 -18.11 36.24
CA MET A 1 -12.02 -16.94 36.04
C MET A 1 -12.25 -16.47 34.61
N PHE A 2 -13.05 -15.41 34.43
CA PHE A 2 -13.44 -14.92 33.11
C PHE A 2 -12.29 -14.09 32.52
N LEU A 3 -11.69 -14.56 31.44
CA LEU A 3 -10.84 -13.75 30.58
C LEU A 3 -11.74 -12.76 29.82
N PRO A 4 -11.46 -11.44 29.86
CA PRO A 4 -12.27 -10.48 29.13
C PRO A 4 -12.03 -10.65 27.62
N LEU A 5 -13.14 -10.76 26.87
CA LEU A 5 -13.17 -10.73 25.42
C LEU A 5 -12.65 -9.37 24.94
N ILE A 6 -11.47 -9.36 24.34
CA ILE A 6 -10.90 -8.19 23.66
C ILE A 6 -11.78 -7.92 22.40
N PRO A 7 -12.31 -6.70 22.20
CA PRO A 7 -13.21 -6.41 21.09
C PRO A 7 -12.47 -6.47 19.75
N ARG A 8 -13.02 -7.25 18.80
CA ARG A 8 -12.51 -7.59 17.46
C ARG A 8 -12.39 -6.43 16.44
N SER A 9 -12.23 -5.17 16.85
CA SER A 9 -12.10 -4.06 15.88
C SER A 9 -11.36 -2.87 16.49
N ARG A 10 -10.06 -2.77 16.24
CA ARG A 10 -9.28 -1.55 16.47
C ARG A 10 -8.23 -1.22 15.40
N TYR A 11 -8.10 -2.03 14.36
CA TYR A 11 -7.05 -1.84 13.36
C TYR A 11 -7.66 -1.68 11.97
N LEU A 12 -7.26 -0.61 11.28
CA LEU A 12 -7.60 -0.39 9.89
C LEU A 12 -6.64 -1.22 9.03
N LEU A 13 -7.22 -2.15 8.30
CA LEU A 13 -6.55 -3.08 7.40
C LEU A 13 -7.05 -2.81 5.98
N LEU A 14 -6.14 -2.75 5.03
CA LEU A 14 -6.47 -2.87 3.62
C LEU A 14 -5.67 -4.04 3.05
N ALA A 15 -6.36 -4.81 2.23
CA ALA A 15 -5.86 -5.99 1.57
C ALA A 15 -5.88 -5.73 0.07
N LEU A 16 -4.78 -6.07 -0.60
CA LEU A 16 -4.73 -6.06 -2.05
C LEU A 16 -5.33 -7.36 -2.59
N PHE A 17 -6.34 -7.24 -3.44
CA PHE A 17 -7.07 -8.38 -3.99
C PHE A 17 -6.66 -8.70 -5.42
N PHE A 18 -6.80 -9.96 -5.80
CA PHE A 18 -6.76 -10.39 -7.18
C PHE A 18 -8.04 -9.99 -7.96
N LEU A 19 -7.91 -9.61 -9.24
CA LEU A 19 -9.06 -9.43 -10.14
C LEU A 19 -9.42 -10.75 -10.84
N CYS A 20 -10.50 -11.41 -10.41
CA CYS A 20 -11.18 -12.41 -11.24
C CYS A 20 -12.66 -12.02 -11.45
N LEU A 21 -12.94 -11.27 -12.53
CA LEU A 21 -14.28 -10.90 -13.04
C LEU A 21 -15.24 -10.17 -12.06
N PRO A 22 -16.25 -9.43 -12.54
CA PRO A 22 -17.10 -8.61 -11.69
C PRO A 22 -18.17 -9.48 -11.01
N SER A 23 -17.80 -10.25 -10.00
CA SER A 23 -18.77 -10.90 -9.13
C SER A 23 -18.11 -11.21 -7.79
N ILE A 24 -18.59 -10.50 -6.77
CA ILE A 24 -18.36 -10.75 -5.33
C ILE A 24 -17.06 -10.15 -4.80
N ILE A 25 -17.12 -8.84 -4.50
CA ILE A 25 -16.39 -8.31 -3.34
C ILE A 25 -17.01 -9.02 -2.11
N PRO A 26 -16.27 -9.85 -1.36
CA PRO A 26 -16.80 -10.42 -0.13
C PRO A 26 -17.16 -9.28 0.84
N SER A 27 -18.36 -9.35 1.42
CA SER A 27 -18.96 -8.33 2.31
C SER A 27 -18.27 -8.19 3.68
N SER A 28 -16.99 -8.55 3.79
CA SER A 28 -16.15 -8.27 4.96
C SER A 28 -15.56 -6.86 4.93
N ALA A 29 -15.74 -6.09 3.86
CA ALA A 29 -15.60 -4.64 3.91
C ALA A 29 -16.71 -4.07 4.82
N VAL A 30 -16.33 -3.68 6.05
CA VAL A 30 -17.20 -2.96 6.99
C VAL A 30 -17.66 -1.67 6.31
N THR A 31 -18.81 -1.72 5.65
CA THR A 31 -19.54 -0.54 5.18
C THR A 31 -20.28 0.03 6.37
N PHE A 32 -19.64 0.96 7.09
CA PHE A 32 -20.31 1.72 8.12
C PHE A 32 -21.30 2.69 7.45
N ARG A 33 -22.61 2.42 7.61
CA ARG A 33 -23.66 3.41 7.29
C ARG A 33 -23.58 4.53 8.35
N PRO A 34 -23.28 5.79 7.99
CA PRO A 34 -23.28 6.87 8.96
C PRO A 34 -24.71 7.15 9.40
N ASN A 35 -24.97 6.95 10.69
CA ASN A 35 -26.22 7.33 11.32
C ASN A 35 -26.33 8.86 11.27
N SER A 36 -27.45 9.34 10.73
CA SER A 36 -27.74 10.76 10.52
C SER A 36 -27.98 11.46 11.85
N THR A 37 -26.96 12.11 12.41
CA THR A 37 -27.07 13.34 13.23
C THR A 37 -25.67 13.74 13.73
N ALA A 38 -24.95 14.57 12.98
CA ALA A 38 -23.85 15.34 13.56
C ALA A 38 -23.74 16.70 12.85
N ARG A 39 -23.75 17.74 13.67
CA ARG A 39 -23.96 19.14 13.30
C ARG A 39 -22.81 19.68 12.45
N ARG A 40 -23.21 20.41 11.43
CA ARG A 40 -22.44 21.23 10.48
C ARG A 40 -21.48 22.20 11.21
N TRP A 41 -20.18 21.97 11.13
CA TRP A 41 -19.17 23.02 11.35
C TRP A 41 -18.73 23.57 10.00
N ARG A 42 -19.02 24.85 9.78
CA ARG A 42 -18.73 25.61 8.57
C ARG A 42 -17.29 26.15 8.69
N VAL A 43 -16.38 25.69 7.85
CA VAL A 43 -15.13 26.40 7.56
C VAL A 43 -15.27 26.97 6.15
N SER A 44 -15.13 28.29 6.05
CA SER A 44 -15.24 29.04 4.81
C SER A 44 -13.93 28.95 4.03
N ASP A 45 -13.94 28.31 2.87
CA ASP A 45 -12.88 28.45 1.88
C ASP A 45 -13.45 29.12 0.63
N THR A 46 -13.18 30.41 0.51
CA THR A 46 -13.21 31.13 -0.77
C THR A 46 -11.85 30.98 -1.42
N LEU A 47 -11.77 30.22 -2.51
CA LEU A 47 -10.98 30.52 -3.72
C LEU A 47 -11.45 29.59 -4.86
N HIS A 48 -11.74 30.21 -6.01
CA HIS A 48 -12.46 29.63 -7.15
C HIS A 48 -11.58 28.74 -8.04
N GLY A 49 -12.13 27.58 -8.42
CA GLY A 49 -11.69 26.70 -9.52
C GLY A 49 -12.63 25.48 -9.61
N PRO A 50 -13.02 24.99 -10.80
CA PRO A 50 -14.06 23.96 -10.92
C PRO A 50 -13.55 22.61 -10.41
N HIS A 51 -14.08 22.19 -9.26
CA HIS A 51 -14.17 20.82 -8.72
C HIS A 51 -13.12 19.80 -9.20
N ALA A 52 -11.88 19.91 -8.71
CA ALA A 52 -11.00 18.74 -8.59
C ALA A 52 -11.44 17.95 -7.35
N THR A 53 -12.34 16.98 -7.52
CA THR A 53 -12.58 15.97 -6.48
C THR A 53 -11.28 15.19 -6.28
N ALA A 54 -10.68 15.26 -5.08
CA ALA A 54 -9.55 14.42 -4.72
C ALA A 54 -9.91 12.94 -4.98
N ARG A 55 -9.11 12.24 -5.78
CA ARG A 55 -9.40 10.86 -6.25
C ARG A 55 -8.75 9.77 -5.39
N TYR A 56 -7.92 10.17 -4.42
CA TYR A 56 -7.32 9.33 -3.40
C TYR A 56 -8.16 9.27 -2.13
N VAL A 57 -8.11 8.13 -1.44
CA VAL A 57 -8.82 7.89 -0.18
C VAL A 57 -7.79 7.68 0.93
N TYR A 58 -8.16 8.01 2.17
CA TYR A 58 -7.39 7.68 3.36
C TYR A 58 -8.14 6.71 4.24
N PHE A 59 -7.39 5.98 5.05
CA PHE A 59 -7.91 5.31 6.23
C PHE A 59 -8.74 6.28 7.12
N PRO A 60 -9.92 5.88 7.64
CA PRO A 60 -10.64 6.65 8.65
C PRO A 60 -9.72 7.19 9.76
N GLY A 61 -9.83 8.50 10.04
CA GLY A 61 -8.95 9.19 10.99
C GLY A 61 -7.63 9.71 10.40
N LYS A 62 -7.33 9.43 9.12
CA LYS A 62 -6.11 9.83 8.40
C LYS A 62 -4.83 9.53 9.21
N PRO A 63 -4.65 8.28 9.69
CA PRO A 63 -3.46 7.89 10.43
C PRO A 63 -2.21 8.16 9.60
N ARG A 64 -1.17 8.66 10.28
CA ARG A 64 0.13 8.96 9.69
C ARG A 64 1.21 8.78 10.75
N TRP A 65 2.45 8.56 10.32
CA TRP A 65 3.58 8.58 11.22
C TRP A 65 3.78 9.99 11.80
N THR A 66 3.68 10.11 13.12
CA THR A 66 3.81 11.39 13.84
C THR A 66 5.24 11.62 14.30
N ARG A 67 6.14 11.81 13.33
CA ARG A 67 7.57 12.09 13.56
C ARG A 67 7.94 13.52 13.11
N ARG A 68 9.08 14.02 13.59
CA ARG A 68 9.67 15.28 13.08
C ARG A 68 10.17 15.04 11.65
N MET A 69 9.88 15.97 10.74
CA MET A 69 10.35 15.89 9.35
C MET A 69 11.76 16.52 9.19
N PRO A 70 12.64 15.94 8.36
CA PRO A 70 12.46 14.67 7.64
C PRO A 70 12.45 13.48 8.60
N MET A 71 11.55 12.52 8.36
CA MET A 71 11.40 11.37 9.26
C MET A 71 12.26 10.19 8.82
N VAL A 72 12.69 9.38 9.78
CA VAL A 72 13.36 8.10 9.55
C VAL A 72 12.45 7.00 10.06
N LEU A 73 12.15 6.02 9.22
CA LEU A 73 11.42 4.81 9.58
C LEU A 73 12.32 3.60 9.36
N THR A 74 12.45 2.77 10.38
CA THR A 74 13.20 1.52 10.29
C THR A 74 12.31 0.39 9.77
N TYR A 75 12.86 -0.54 8.99
CA TYR A 75 12.15 -1.73 8.55
C TYR A 75 12.98 -3.00 8.69
N ALA A 76 12.32 -4.12 8.96
CA ALA A 76 12.96 -5.41 9.12
C ALA A 76 12.10 -6.56 8.56
N PHE A 77 12.77 -7.64 8.17
CA PHE A 77 12.14 -8.85 7.66
C PHE A 77 12.09 -9.95 8.72
N PHE A 78 10.93 -10.58 8.84
CA PHE A 78 10.79 -11.81 9.60
C PHE A 78 11.40 -12.96 8.80
N LYS A 79 12.42 -13.63 9.34
CA LYS A 79 13.24 -14.60 8.59
C LYS A 79 12.71 -16.03 8.71
N GLU A 80 11.91 -16.30 9.72
CA GLU A 80 11.50 -17.64 10.11
C GLU A 80 10.44 -18.23 9.17
N ASN A 81 9.62 -17.39 8.53
CA ASN A 81 8.57 -17.82 7.59
C ASN A 81 8.90 -17.49 6.12
N TRP A 82 10.18 -17.59 5.74
CA TRP A 82 10.63 -17.19 4.41
C TRP A 82 10.08 -18.09 3.28
N VAL A 83 9.70 -17.49 2.15
CA VAL A 83 9.28 -18.24 0.95
C VAL A 83 10.49 -18.84 0.24
N SER A 84 10.47 -20.14 -0.03
CA SER A 84 11.65 -20.87 -0.55
C SER A 84 12.01 -20.54 -2.00
N ASN A 85 11.09 -19.98 -2.78
CA ASN A 85 11.30 -19.67 -4.20
C ASN A 85 12.01 -18.34 -4.44
N LEU A 86 12.21 -17.50 -3.41
CA LEU A 86 12.89 -16.21 -3.55
C LEU A 86 14.09 -16.10 -2.61
N SER A 87 15.20 -15.56 -3.12
CA SER A 87 16.36 -15.28 -2.27
C SER A 87 16.09 -14.08 -1.37
N LEU A 88 16.62 -14.11 -0.14
CA LEU A 88 16.55 -12.96 0.78
C LEU A 88 17.14 -11.69 0.16
N LYS A 89 18.18 -11.84 -0.67
CA LYS A 89 18.83 -10.75 -1.36
C LYS A 89 17.88 -10.05 -2.34
N ASP A 90 17.12 -10.82 -3.12
CA ASP A 90 16.24 -10.27 -4.15
C ASP A 90 15.02 -9.59 -3.52
N VAL A 91 14.45 -10.17 -2.47
CA VAL A 91 13.36 -9.53 -1.73
C VAL A 91 13.84 -8.24 -1.06
N LYS A 92 15.00 -8.23 -0.39
CA LYS A 92 15.59 -7.00 0.17
C LYS A 92 15.80 -5.94 -0.93
N PHE A 93 16.27 -6.35 -2.12
CA PHE A 93 16.45 -5.45 -3.25
C PHE A 93 15.13 -4.84 -3.74
N VAL A 94 14.08 -5.66 -3.89
CA VAL A 94 12.73 -5.21 -4.29
C VAL A 94 12.15 -4.22 -3.29
N PHE A 95 12.18 -4.54 -1.99
CA PHE A 95 11.65 -3.66 -0.96
C PHE A 95 12.43 -2.35 -0.85
N ARG A 96 13.77 -2.39 -0.94
CA ARG A 96 14.58 -1.17 -0.99
C ARG A 96 14.18 -0.27 -2.17
N THR A 97 13.87 -0.87 -3.31
CA THR A 97 13.40 -0.16 -4.51
C THR A 97 12.03 0.46 -4.28
N ALA A 98 11.07 -0.30 -3.74
CA ALA A 98 9.73 0.18 -3.42
C ALA A 98 9.75 1.33 -2.38
N PHE A 99 10.52 1.19 -1.29
CA PHE A 99 10.72 2.26 -0.30
C PHE A 99 11.36 3.51 -0.92
N SER A 100 12.32 3.34 -1.82
CA SER A 100 12.97 4.44 -2.55
C SER A 100 11.96 5.27 -3.35
N LYS A 101 10.95 4.64 -3.99
CA LYS A 101 9.92 5.35 -4.74
C LYS A 101 9.12 6.31 -3.86
N TRP A 102 8.72 5.86 -2.67
CA TRP A 102 8.02 6.70 -1.70
C TRP A 102 8.94 7.77 -1.09
N ALA A 103 10.17 7.42 -0.72
CA ALA A 103 11.17 8.36 -0.20
C ALA A 103 11.55 9.45 -1.20
N HIS A 104 11.42 9.18 -2.49
CA HIS A 104 11.65 10.17 -3.54
C HIS A 104 10.63 11.32 -3.49
N VAL A 105 9.39 11.08 -3.06
CA VAL A 105 8.28 12.04 -3.20
C VAL A 105 7.86 12.72 -1.89
N ILE A 106 8.21 12.16 -0.73
CA ILE A 106 7.97 12.76 0.60
C ILE A 106 9.27 12.84 1.44
N PRO A 107 9.35 13.68 2.48
CA PRO A 107 10.56 13.81 3.30
C PRO A 107 10.72 12.67 4.31
N VAL A 108 10.85 11.43 3.81
CA VAL A 108 11.12 10.21 4.59
C VAL A 108 12.41 9.54 4.15
N ARG A 109 13.07 8.88 5.10
CA ARG A 109 14.16 7.93 4.84
C ARG A 109 13.78 6.59 5.46
N PHE A 110 13.96 5.53 4.69
CA PHE A 110 13.76 4.16 5.17
C PHE A 110 15.11 3.51 5.43
N GLU A 111 15.29 2.92 6.61
CA GLU A 111 16.53 2.23 6.99
C GLU A 111 16.23 0.78 7.35
N GLU A 112 16.91 -0.15 6.67
CA GLU A 112 16.82 -1.56 7.04
C GLU A 112 17.56 -1.79 8.36
N THR A 113 16.95 -2.58 9.26
CA THR A 113 17.57 -3.04 10.51
C THR A 113 17.44 -4.55 10.64
N GLU A 114 18.40 -5.16 11.32
CA GLU A 114 18.35 -6.57 11.68
C GLU A 114 17.54 -6.80 12.98
N ASP A 115 17.25 -5.74 13.73
CA ASP A 115 16.44 -5.79 14.95
C ASP A 115 14.94 -5.74 14.61
N TYR A 116 14.40 -6.91 14.26
CA TYR A 116 12.98 -7.06 13.94
C TYR A 116 12.04 -6.66 15.09
N GLY A 117 12.47 -6.82 16.35
CA GLY A 117 11.64 -6.50 17.51
C GLY A 117 11.32 -5.02 17.62
N PHE A 118 12.30 -4.17 17.31
CA PHE A 118 12.23 -2.72 17.47
C PHE A 118 12.01 -1.94 16.17
N ALA A 119 11.99 -2.61 15.01
CA ALA A 119 11.69 -1.96 13.73
C ALA A 119 10.30 -1.28 13.73
N ASP A 120 10.20 -0.08 13.15
CA ASP A 120 8.93 0.62 12.96
C ASP A 120 8.04 -0.16 11.99
N ILE A 121 8.62 -0.73 10.93
CA ILE A 121 7.94 -1.52 9.90
C ILE A 121 8.44 -2.97 9.93
N LYS A 122 7.51 -3.91 10.04
CA LYS A 122 7.76 -5.34 10.15
C LYS A 122 7.13 -6.07 8.97
N ILE A 123 7.98 -6.68 8.15
CA ILE A 123 7.60 -7.35 6.90
C ILE A 123 7.74 -8.86 7.11
N GLY A 124 6.74 -9.63 6.68
CA GLY A 124 6.83 -11.10 6.75
C GLY A 124 5.92 -11.78 5.73
N PHE A 125 6.27 -13.02 5.41
CA PHE A 125 5.44 -13.92 4.62
C PHE A 125 4.71 -14.87 5.56
N TYR A 126 3.41 -15.09 5.34
CA TYR A 126 2.59 -15.96 6.20
C TYR A 126 1.64 -16.80 5.36
N ARG A 127 1.13 -17.91 5.93
CA ARG A 127 0.11 -18.76 5.29
C ARG A 127 -1.09 -18.86 6.21
N GLY A 128 -2.30 -18.84 5.64
CA GLY A 128 -3.52 -19.09 6.40
C GLY A 128 -3.64 -18.18 7.62
N ASP A 129 -4.14 -18.74 8.73
CA ASP A 129 -4.16 -18.04 10.01
C ASP A 129 -2.74 -17.84 10.57
N HIS A 130 -2.41 -16.58 10.82
CA HIS A 130 -1.13 -16.14 11.34
C HIS A 130 -1.27 -15.19 12.54
N GLY A 131 -2.38 -15.30 13.27
CA GLY A 131 -2.53 -14.73 14.62
C GLY A 131 -2.90 -13.25 14.68
N ASP A 132 -3.17 -12.61 13.55
CA ASP A 132 -3.67 -11.22 13.49
C ASP A 132 -5.19 -11.12 13.21
N GLY A 133 -5.86 -12.27 13.05
CA GLY A 133 -7.29 -12.37 12.80
C GLY A 133 -7.69 -12.16 11.34
N GLN A 134 -6.74 -12.12 10.41
CA GLN A 134 -6.94 -11.91 8.98
C GLN A 134 -6.22 -13.02 8.20
N PRO A 135 -6.76 -14.24 8.20
CA PRO A 135 -6.09 -15.37 7.56
C PRO A 135 -6.00 -15.17 6.05
N PHE A 136 -4.86 -15.56 5.46
CA PHE A 136 -4.72 -15.65 4.01
C PHE A 136 -5.52 -16.82 3.44
N ASP A 137 -5.95 -16.72 2.19
CA ASP A 137 -6.86 -17.65 1.52
C ASP A 137 -6.18 -18.58 0.51
N GLY A 138 -4.86 -18.42 0.28
CA GLY A 138 -4.09 -19.28 -0.60
C GLY A 138 -3.85 -18.65 -1.97
N VAL A 139 -3.52 -19.47 -2.95
CA VAL A 139 -3.13 -19.01 -4.29
C VAL A 139 -4.26 -18.21 -4.94
N LEU A 140 -3.93 -16.99 -5.38
CA LEU A 140 -4.81 -16.03 -6.03
C LEU A 140 -6.06 -15.71 -5.19
N GLY A 141 -5.92 -14.71 -4.33
CA GLY A 141 -7.03 -14.16 -3.54
C GLY A 141 -6.62 -12.83 -2.90
N VAL A 142 -6.34 -12.88 -1.60
CA VAL A 142 -5.66 -11.80 -0.88
C VAL A 142 -4.16 -11.97 -1.02
N LEU A 143 -3.53 -11.07 -1.78
CA LEU A 143 -2.09 -11.13 -2.04
C LEU A 143 -1.26 -10.72 -0.81
N ALA A 144 -1.74 -9.71 -0.12
CA ALA A 144 -1.06 -9.07 1.00
C ALA A 144 -2.05 -8.22 1.80
N HIS A 145 -1.65 -7.86 3.01
CA HIS A 145 -2.29 -6.78 3.75
C HIS A 145 -1.30 -5.99 4.58
N SER A 146 -1.67 -4.75 4.87
CA SER A 146 -0.92 -3.86 5.74
C SER A 146 -1.79 -3.18 6.78
N PHE A 147 -1.16 -2.87 7.90
CA PHE A 147 -1.77 -2.13 8.99
C PHE A 147 -1.39 -0.66 8.89
N SER A 148 -2.39 0.22 8.98
CA SER A 148 -2.17 1.66 8.95
C SER A 148 -1.15 2.12 10.01
N PRO A 149 -0.46 3.26 9.82
CA PRO A 149 0.38 3.86 10.85
C PRO A 149 -0.32 3.95 12.21
N GLU A 150 0.38 3.77 13.34
CA GLU A 150 1.82 3.48 13.49
C GLU A 150 2.11 1.99 13.74
N ILE A 151 1.18 1.09 13.38
CA ILE A 151 1.32 -0.34 13.66
C ILE A 151 2.46 -0.96 12.85
N GLY A 152 2.62 -0.50 11.61
CA GLY A 152 3.79 -0.83 10.79
C GLY A 152 3.97 -2.32 10.53
N ARG A 153 2.91 -3.04 10.18
CA ARG A 153 3.02 -4.45 9.78
C ARG A 153 2.56 -4.63 8.35
N LEU A 154 3.34 -5.38 7.58
CA LEU A 154 3.05 -5.75 6.19
C LEU A 154 3.22 -7.26 6.08
N HIS A 155 2.13 -7.94 5.75
CA HIS A 155 2.10 -9.39 5.59
C HIS A 155 1.85 -9.72 4.12
N LEU A 156 2.60 -10.66 3.58
CA LEU A 156 2.47 -11.20 2.23
C LEU A 156 1.96 -12.64 2.33
N ASP A 157 1.04 -13.05 1.47
CA ASP A 157 0.64 -14.46 1.41
C ASP A 157 1.77 -15.30 0.82
N ALA A 158 2.34 -16.17 1.65
CA ALA A 158 3.40 -17.08 1.26
C ALA A 158 2.91 -18.21 0.34
N ALA A 159 1.59 -18.35 0.13
CA ALA A 159 1.01 -19.26 -0.84
C ALA A 159 1.14 -18.76 -2.29
N GLU A 160 1.29 -17.46 -2.49
CA GLU A 160 1.36 -16.87 -3.83
C GLU A 160 2.65 -17.22 -4.57
N THR A 161 2.55 -17.28 -5.90
CA THR A 161 3.73 -17.45 -6.76
C THR A 161 4.39 -16.08 -6.98
N TRP A 162 5.19 -15.65 -6.01
CA TRP A 162 5.90 -14.38 -6.08
C TRP A 162 7.00 -14.40 -7.15
N ALA A 163 7.02 -13.35 -7.97
CA ALA A 163 8.05 -13.09 -8.97
C ALA A 163 8.75 -11.76 -8.69
N VAL A 164 10.07 -11.77 -8.75
CA VAL A 164 10.90 -10.56 -8.81
C VAL A 164 11.32 -10.25 -10.26
N ASP A 165 11.39 -11.30 -11.08
CA ASP A 165 11.52 -11.20 -12.53
C ASP A 165 10.56 -12.18 -13.20
N PHE A 166 9.74 -11.66 -14.10
CA PHE A 166 8.83 -12.43 -14.92
C PHE A 166 9.55 -13.18 -16.05
N GLU A 167 10.79 -12.79 -16.37
CA GLU A 167 11.62 -13.57 -17.27
C GLU A 167 12.17 -14.85 -16.63
N GLU A 168 12.30 -14.88 -15.31
CA GLU A 168 12.72 -16.08 -14.58
C GLU A 168 11.53 -16.91 -14.10
N GLU A 169 10.51 -16.26 -13.52
CA GLU A 169 9.28 -16.92 -13.08
C GLU A 169 8.23 -16.91 -14.20
N LYS A 170 7.99 -18.07 -14.82
CA LYS A 170 7.12 -18.23 -16.00
C LYS A 170 5.67 -18.61 -15.69
N SER A 171 5.33 -18.84 -14.42
CA SER A 171 3.98 -19.21 -14.02
C SER A 171 2.94 -18.20 -14.50
N ALA A 172 1.86 -18.68 -15.12
CA ALA A 172 0.77 -17.82 -15.60
C ALA A 172 0.06 -17.07 -14.46
N VAL A 173 0.20 -17.55 -13.22
CA VAL A 173 -0.38 -16.96 -12.00
C VAL A 173 0.64 -16.18 -11.17
N ALA A 174 1.84 -15.93 -11.71
CA ALA A 174 2.88 -15.22 -10.98
C ALA A 174 2.48 -13.77 -10.66
N VAL A 175 2.83 -13.33 -9.46
CA VAL A 175 2.51 -12.00 -8.91
C VAL A 175 3.79 -11.19 -8.75
N ASP A 176 3.82 -9.98 -9.28
CA ASP A 176 4.98 -9.09 -9.20
C ASP A 176 5.15 -8.57 -7.76
N LEU A 177 6.23 -8.97 -7.09
CA LEU A 177 6.48 -8.61 -5.69
C LEU A 177 6.71 -7.11 -5.51
N GLU A 178 7.35 -6.42 -6.47
CA GLU A 178 7.59 -4.98 -6.38
C GLU A 178 6.30 -4.18 -6.43
N SER A 179 5.36 -4.58 -7.27
CA SER A 179 4.04 -3.96 -7.40
C SER A 179 3.26 -4.07 -6.10
N VAL A 180 3.19 -5.27 -5.51
CA VAL A 180 2.51 -5.48 -4.22
C VAL A 180 3.23 -4.75 -3.09
N ALA A 181 4.57 -4.84 -3.00
CA ALA A 181 5.33 -4.13 -1.98
C ALA A 181 5.11 -2.61 -2.07
N THR A 182 5.10 -2.04 -3.28
CA THR A 182 4.89 -0.59 -3.45
C THR A 182 3.48 -0.18 -3.00
N HIS A 183 2.45 -0.96 -3.32
CA HIS A 183 1.07 -0.76 -2.87
C HIS A 183 0.96 -0.79 -1.34
N GLU A 184 1.45 -1.86 -0.74
CA GLU A 184 1.38 -2.07 0.70
C GLU A 184 2.16 -1.02 1.50
N ILE A 185 3.29 -0.53 0.97
CA ILE A 185 4.01 0.59 1.59
C ILE A 185 3.17 1.88 1.57
N GLY A 186 2.33 2.10 0.56
CA GLY A 186 1.37 3.21 0.56
C GLY A 186 0.39 3.12 1.74
N HIS A 187 -0.10 1.92 2.05
CA HIS A 187 -0.90 1.68 3.26
C HIS A 187 -0.11 1.91 4.55
N LEU A 188 1.14 1.43 4.61
CA LEU A 188 2.05 1.72 5.72
C LEU A 188 2.33 3.22 5.89
N LEU A 189 2.08 4.04 4.86
CA LEU A 189 2.18 5.50 4.93
C LEU A 189 0.83 6.18 5.19
N GLY A 190 -0.27 5.44 5.28
CA GLY A 190 -1.59 5.97 5.62
C GLY A 190 -2.51 6.23 4.43
N LEU A 191 -2.10 5.86 3.21
CA LEU A 191 -2.99 5.90 2.05
C LEU A 191 -4.02 4.78 2.13
N GLY A 192 -5.24 5.08 1.69
CA GLY A 192 -6.24 4.07 1.34
C GLY A 192 -6.16 3.71 -0.13
N HIS A 193 -7.11 2.90 -0.59
CA HIS A 193 -7.21 2.56 -2.01
C HIS A 193 -7.61 3.76 -2.88
N SER A 194 -7.05 3.83 -4.08
CA SER A 194 -7.48 4.76 -5.13
C SER A 194 -8.55 4.15 -6.01
N SER A 195 -9.42 5.00 -6.55
CA SER A 195 -10.36 4.63 -7.63
C SER A 195 -9.75 4.74 -9.03
N VAL A 196 -8.54 5.31 -9.16
CA VAL A 196 -7.82 5.48 -10.43
C VAL A 196 -7.15 4.14 -10.77
N ARG A 197 -7.46 3.57 -11.94
CA ARG A 197 -7.01 2.21 -12.32
C ARG A 197 -5.49 2.09 -12.46
N GLU A 198 -4.87 3.19 -12.86
CA GLU A 198 -3.44 3.31 -13.12
C GLU A 198 -2.64 3.50 -11.82
N SER A 199 -3.27 4.02 -10.76
CA SER A 199 -2.65 4.25 -9.47
C SER A 199 -2.13 2.95 -8.87
N VAL A 200 -0.94 3.02 -8.26
CA VAL A 200 -0.39 1.90 -7.48
C VAL A 200 -1.35 1.51 -6.36
N MET A 201 -2.05 2.48 -5.76
CA MET A 201 -3.06 2.25 -4.72
C MET A 201 -4.40 1.72 -5.23
N TYR A 202 -4.55 1.39 -6.52
CA TYR A 202 -5.75 0.69 -7.00
C TYR A 202 -5.88 -0.68 -6.30
N PRO A 203 -7.07 -1.09 -5.81
CA PRO A 203 -7.26 -2.23 -4.90
C PRO A 203 -7.04 -3.60 -5.54
N SER A 204 -6.45 -3.66 -6.74
CA SER A 204 -6.22 -4.93 -7.39
C SER A 204 -5.10 -4.95 -8.41
N LEU A 205 -4.50 -6.14 -8.52
CA LEU A 205 -3.41 -6.46 -9.44
C LEU A 205 -3.74 -7.77 -10.16
N LYS A 206 -3.55 -7.79 -11.48
CA LYS A 206 -3.70 -9.02 -12.28
C LYS A 206 -2.42 -9.85 -12.22
N PRO A 207 -2.46 -11.17 -12.47
CA PRO A 207 -1.22 -11.94 -12.56
C PRO A 207 -0.43 -11.44 -13.76
N ARG A 208 0.88 -11.46 -13.63
CA ARG A 208 1.82 -10.98 -14.64
C ARG A 208 1.73 -9.48 -14.98
N GLU A 209 0.94 -8.71 -14.21
CA GLU A 209 0.89 -7.24 -14.31
C GLU A 209 2.00 -6.62 -13.45
N LYS A 210 2.70 -5.62 -14.00
CA LYS A 210 3.61 -4.75 -13.25
C LYS A 210 2.97 -3.39 -13.06
N LYS A 211 2.82 -2.97 -11.81
CA LYS A 211 2.26 -1.68 -11.38
C LYS A 211 3.00 -1.17 -10.15
N ALA A 212 4.29 -0.92 -10.32
CA ALA A 212 5.17 -0.47 -9.24
C ALA A 212 5.53 1.01 -9.33
N ASN A 213 5.21 1.71 -10.42
CA ASN A 213 5.55 3.12 -10.58
C ASN A 213 4.43 3.97 -10.02
N LEU A 214 4.75 4.90 -9.11
CA LEU A 214 3.75 5.81 -8.55
C LEU A 214 3.12 6.62 -9.69
N GLU A 215 1.85 6.95 -9.54
CA GLU A 215 1.15 7.86 -10.43
C GLU A 215 0.88 9.19 -9.73
N VAL A 216 0.41 10.19 -10.48
CA VAL A 216 0.11 11.52 -9.94
C VAL A 216 -0.82 11.44 -8.72
N ASP A 217 -1.83 10.56 -8.75
CA ASP A 217 -2.76 10.37 -7.64
C ASP A 217 -2.07 9.84 -6.36
N ASP A 218 -1.12 8.91 -6.52
CA ASP A 218 -0.35 8.35 -5.41
C ASP A 218 0.54 9.43 -4.77
N VAL A 219 1.24 10.21 -5.61
CA VAL A 219 2.13 11.29 -5.19
C VAL A 219 1.35 12.39 -4.46
N GLU A 220 0.22 12.83 -5.02
CA GLU A 220 -0.60 13.88 -4.40
C GLU A 220 -1.21 13.40 -3.09
N GLY A 221 -1.70 12.16 -3.04
CA GLY A 221 -2.28 11.57 -1.83
C GLY A 221 -1.28 11.52 -0.67
N VAL A 222 -0.04 11.09 -0.93
CA VAL A 222 0.99 10.96 0.12
C VAL A 222 1.59 12.30 0.51
N GLN A 223 1.76 13.23 -0.44
CA GLN A 223 2.25 14.58 -0.16
C GLN A 223 1.24 15.40 0.67
N ALA A 224 -0.06 15.13 0.54
CA ALA A 224 -1.06 15.74 1.41
C ALA A 224 -0.95 15.29 2.88
N LEU A 225 -0.30 14.16 3.19
CA LEU A 225 -0.03 13.71 4.56
C LEU A 225 1.31 14.22 5.12
N TYR A 226 2.35 14.28 4.28
CA TYR A 226 3.73 14.47 4.75
C TYR A 226 4.45 15.69 4.14
N GLY A 227 3.83 16.37 3.19
CA GLY A 227 4.48 17.37 2.35
C GLY A 227 5.37 16.77 1.27
N SER A 228 5.86 17.63 0.37
CA SER A 228 6.78 17.22 -0.71
C SER A 228 8.21 17.08 -0.18
N ASN A 229 8.93 16.08 -0.70
CA ASN A 229 10.38 16.05 -0.56
C ASN A 229 10.96 17.33 -1.21
N PRO A 230 11.85 18.09 -0.54
CA PRO A 230 12.46 19.31 -1.11
C PRO A 230 13.26 19.05 -2.40
N ASN A 231 13.76 17.83 -2.60
CA ASN A 231 14.49 17.43 -3.80
C ASN A 231 13.58 16.90 -4.91
N PHE A 232 12.29 16.72 -4.65
CA PHE A 232 11.33 16.26 -5.64
C PHE A 232 10.97 17.39 -6.61
N ARG A 233 11.05 17.08 -7.91
CA ARG A 233 10.68 18.00 -8.99
C ARG A 233 9.50 17.46 -9.78
N ARG A 234 8.30 17.97 -9.48
CA ARG A 234 7.02 17.56 -10.10
C ARG A 234 7.04 17.60 -11.63
N ALA A 235 7.76 18.55 -12.23
CA ALA A 235 7.85 18.72 -13.69
C ALA A 235 8.32 17.46 -14.44
N HIS A 236 9.16 16.61 -13.84
CA HIS A 236 9.60 15.36 -14.46
C HIS A 236 8.50 14.28 -14.46
N TYR A 237 7.56 14.33 -13.50
CA TYR A 237 6.43 13.41 -13.42
C TYR A 237 5.35 13.75 -14.44
N THR A 238 4.99 15.04 -14.53
CA THR A 238 3.92 15.50 -15.42
C THR A 238 4.28 15.32 -16.91
N TYR A 239 5.55 15.46 -17.27
CA TYR A 239 6.02 15.24 -18.65
C TYR A 239 5.97 13.76 -19.07
N SER A 240 6.29 12.84 -18.15
CA SER A 240 6.16 11.39 -18.34
C SER A 240 4.70 11.02 -18.64
N TYR A 241 3.78 11.51 -17.78
CA TYR A 241 2.35 11.27 -17.91
C TYR A 241 1.75 11.88 -19.19
N ALA A 242 2.11 13.12 -19.51
CA ALA A 242 1.65 13.79 -20.73
C ALA A 242 2.14 13.10 -22.01
N ARG A 243 3.37 12.55 -22.02
CA ARG A 243 3.91 11.81 -23.17
C ARG A 243 3.22 10.47 -23.37
N LEU A 244 2.93 9.75 -22.28
CA LEU A 244 2.18 8.49 -22.32
C LEU A 244 0.73 8.71 -22.79
N HIS A 245 0.06 9.75 -22.31
CA HIS A 245 -1.30 10.08 -22.76
C HIS A 245 -1.37 10.62 -24.20
N ALA A 246 -0.36 11.36 -24.66
CA ALA A 246 -0.30 11.83 -26.04
C ALA A 246 -0.15 10.68 -27.05
N LEU A 247 0.48 9.55 -26.65
CA LEU A 247 0.61 8.35 -27.48
C LEU A 247 -0.69 7.53 -27.56
N ILE A 248 -1.53 7.58 -26.52
CA ILE A 248 -2.82 6.85 -26.46
C ILE A 248 -3.92 7.54 -27.27
N LEU A 249 -3.78 8.84 -27.59
CA LEU A 249 -4.77 9.61 -28.37
C LEU A 249 -4.43 9.71 -29.88
N THR A 250 -3.39 9.00 -30.33
CA THR A 250 -2.95 8.99 -31.74
C THR A 250 -3.11 7.64 -32.45
N GLU A 251 -3.78 6.67 -31.82
CA GLU A 251 -4.27 5.43 -32.45
C GLU A 251 -5.80 5.37 -32.39
#